data_AF-A0A2G9HEQ4-F1
#
_entry.id   AF-A0A2G9HEQ4-F1
#
_cell.length_a   1.000
_cell.length_b   1.000
_cell.length_c   1.000
_cell.angle_alpha   90.00
_cell.angle_beta   90.00
_cell.angle_gamma   90.00
#
_symmetry.space_group_name_H-M   'P 1'
#
loop_
_entity.id
_entity.type
_entity.pdbx_description
1 polymer ?
#
loop_
_entity_poly.entity_id
_entity_poly.type
_entity_poly.pdbx_seq_one_letter_code
_entity_poly.pdbx_strand_id
1 'polypeptide(L)'
;MNTDITASVKPEYPVIDRNPPFTKTVANFNTLDYLRLTTITGISVVVGYLSGIKPGIRGPSMVTGGLIGVMGGFMYAYQNSAGRLMGFFPNEGEVAQYKK
;
A
#
# COMPACT_ATOMS: atom_id res chain seq x y z
N MET A 1 12.15 4.76 -25.44
CA MET A 1 11.82 5.14 -24.05
C MET A 1 12.35 4.01 -23.17
N ASN A 2 13.27 4.27 -22.25
CA ASN A 2 13.83 3.22 -21.39
C ASN A 2 12.84 2.92 -20.26
N THR A 3 12.22 1.74 -20.27
CA THR A 3 11.19 1.31 -19.30
C THR A 3 11.72 0.23 -18.35
N ASP A 4 13.04 0.08 -18.28
CA ASP A 4 13.69 -0.95 -17.48
C ASP A 4 13.64 -0.62 -15.99
N ILE A 5 13.10 -1.54 -15.20
CA ILE A 5 13.11 -1.43 -13.74
C ILE A 5 14.39 -2.11 -13.22
N THR A 6 15.39 -1.28 -12.95
CA THR A 6 16.65 -1.65 -12.29
C THR A 6 16.80 -0.78 -11.04
N ALA A 7 16.93 -1.42 -9.88
CA ALA A 7 17.26 -0.71 -8.65
C ALA A 7 18.77 -0.70 -8.46
N SER A 8 19.30 0.37 -7.85
CA SER A 8 20.71 0.43 -7.47
C SER A 8 21.07 -0.62 -6.41
N VAL A 9 20.09 -0.99 -5.57
CA VAL A 9 20.24 -2.01 -4.52
C VAL A 9 19.67 -3.33 -5.05
N LYS A 10 20.36 -4.43 -4.78
CA LYS A 10 19.89 -5.76 -5.18
C LYS A 10 18.79 -6.25 -4.22
N PRO A 11 17.79 -7.00 -4.72
CA PRO A 11 16.79 -7.63 -3.85
C PRO A 11 17.47 -8.65 -2.92
N GLU A 12 17.14 -8.58 -1.63
CA GLU A 12 17.67 -9.47 -0.58
C GLU A 12 16.88 -10.79 -0.49
N TYR A 13 15.61 -10.77 -0.90
CA TYR A 13 14.69 -11.90 -0.86
C TYR A 13 14.47 -12.48 -2.26
N PRO A 14 13.97 -13.74 -2.38
CA PRO A 14 13.70 -14.35 -3.67
C PRO A 14 12.78 -13.49 -4.55
N VAL A 15 13.22 -13.16 -5.76
CA VAL A 15 12.40 -12.40 -6.70
C VAL A 15 11.33 -13.31 -7.30
N ILE A 16 10.06 -12.97 -7.10
CA ILE A 16 8.92 -13.69 -7.68
C ILE A 16 8.56 -13.07 -9.02
N ASP A 17 8.51 -11.74 -9.07
CA ASP A 17 8.25 -10.97 -10.28
C ASP A 17 9.02 -9.65 -10.22
N ARG A 18 9.88 -9.42 -11.20
CA ARG A 18 10.74 -8.23 -11.24
C ARG A 18 9.96 -6.97 -11.62
N ASN A 19 8.88 -7.12 -12.40
CA ASN A 19 8.05 -6.00 -12.83
C ASN A 19 6.57 -6.43 -12.81
N PRO A 20 6.00 -6.60 -11.60
CA PRO A 20 4.65 -7.11 -11.47
C PRO A 20 3.64 -6.12 -12.05
N PRO A 21 2.69 -6.56 -12.88
CA PRO A 21 1.63 -5.69 -13.36
C PRO A 21 0.75 -5.21 -12.20
N PHE A 22 0.10 -4.07 -12.38
CA PHE A 22 -0.73 -3.44 -11.33
C PHE A 22 -1.77 -4.41 -10.73
N THR A 23 -2.49 -5.15 -11.57
CA THR A 23 -3.52 -6.11 -11.15
C THR A 23 -2.95 -7.23 -10.28
N LYS A 24 -1.76 -7.76 -10.62
CA LYS A 24 -1.08 -8.78 -9.81
C LYS A 24 -0.65 -8.22 -8.46
N THR A 25 -0.13 -7.00 -8.44
CA THR A 25 0.30 -6.35 -7.20
C THR A 25 -0.86 -6.11 -6.22
N VAL A 26 -1.99 -5.63 -6.73
CA VAL A 26 -3.20 -5.42 -5.91
C VAL A 26 -3.82 -6.75 -5.47
N ALA A 27 -3.84 -7.76 -6.35
CA ALA A 27 -4.33 -9.10 -6.01
C ALA A 27 -3.46 -9.80 -4.95
N ASN A 28 -2.19 -9.41 -4.80
CA ASN A 28 -1.25 -9.96 -3.82
C ASN A 28 -1.35 -9.29 -2.42
N PHE A 29 -2.35 -8.44 -2.18
CA PHE A 29 -2.54 -7.86 -0.85
C PHE A 29 -2.83 -8.94 0.19
N ASN A 30 -2.03 -8.96 1.25
CA ASN A 30 -2.25 -9.85 2.38
C ASN A 30 -3.09 -9.15 3.46
N THR A 31 -3.45 -9.91 4.50
CA THR A 31 -4.25 -9.38 5.63
C THR A 31 -3.59 -8.16 6.28
N LEU A 32 -2.26 -8.11 6.35
CA LEU A 32 -1.53 -6.99 6.93
C LEU A 32 -1.62 -5.72 6.05
N ASP A 33 -1.63 -5.86 4.73
CA ASP A 33 -1.80 -4.72 3.82
C ASP A 33 -3.20 -4.11 3.93
N TYR A 34 -4.25 -4.94 4.01
CA TYR A 34 -5.60 -4.47 4.26
C TYR A 34 -5.73 -3.84 5.66
N LEU A 35 -5.06 -4.40 6.67
CA LEU A 35 -5.02 -3.81 8.01
C LEU A 35 -4.34 -2.43 7.99
N ARG A 36 -3.23 -2.28 7.25
CA ARG A 36 -2.54 -1.00 7.09
C ARG A 36 -3.40 0.03 6.38
N LEU A 37 -4.03 -0.36 5.27
CA LEU A 37 -4.93 0.51 4.51
C LEU A 37 -6.09 1.01 5.38
N THR A 38 -6.78 0.09 6.07
CA THR A 38 -7.93 0.42 6.92
C THR A 38 -7.52 1.27 8.11
N THR A 39 -6.37 0.99 8.74
CA THR A 39 -5.85 1.77 9.86
C THR A 39 -5.48 3.20 9.44
N ILE A 40 -4.73 3.36 8.35
CA ILE A 40 -4.33 4.69 7.84
C ILE A 40 -5.57 5.50 7.45
N THR A 41 -6.53 4.86 6.78
CA THR A 41 -7.80 5.50 6.41
C THR A 41 -8.58 5.92 7.66
N GLY A 42 -8.73 5.02 8.63
CA GLY A 42 -9.47 5.28 9.86
C GLY A 42 -8.90 6.45 10.66
N ILE A 43 -7.58 6.48 10.85
CA ILE A 43 -6.90 7.60 11.53
C ILE A 43 -7.12 8.91 10.74
N SER A 44 -7.00 8.88 9.42
CA SER A 44 -7.15 10.08 8.59
C SER A 44 -8.58 10.65 8.63
N VAL A 45 -9.59 9.78 8.67
CA VAL A 45 -11.00 10.17 8.87
C VAL A 45 -11.20 10.83 10.24
N VAL A 46 -10.66 10.22 11.31
CA VAL A 46 -10.77 10.77 12.67
C VAL A 46 -10.09 12.13 12.78
N VAL A 47 -8.87 12.26 12.25
CA VAL A 47 -8.14 13.53 12.22
C VAL A 47 -8.90 14.57 11.40
N GLY A 48 -9.42 14.19 10.23
CA GLY A 48 -10.25 15.07 9.39
C GLY A 48 -11.49 15.56 10.11
N TYR A 49 -12.19 14.68 10.84
CA TYR A 49 -13.36 15.04 11.63
C TYR A 49 -13.01 16.04 12.75
N LEU A 50 -12.01 15.70 13.60
CA LEU A 50 -11.61 16.54 14.73
C LEU A 50 -11.11 17.92 14.29
N SER A 51 -10.32 17.96 13.21
CA SER A 51 -9.81 19.22 12.64
C SER A 51 -10.92 20.11 12.09
N GLY A 52 -12.04 19.50 11.66
CA GLY A 52 -13.21 20.21 11.14
C GLY A 52 -14.17 20.75 12.21
N ILE A 53 -14.00 20.40 13.50
CA ILE A 53 -14.92 20.84 14.57
C ILE A 53 -14.85 22.35 14.78
N LYS A 54 -13.65 22.89 15.00
CA LYS A 54 -13.44 24.32 15.26
C LYS A 54 -13.92 25.24 14.11
N PRO A 55 -13.62 24.94 12.83
CA PRO A 55 -14.12 25.72 11.71
C PRO A 55 -15.58 25.40 11.30
N GLY A 56 -16.28 24.47 11.98
CA GLY A 56 -17.67 24.12 11.67
C GLY A 56 -17.86 23.25 10.42
N ILE A 57 -16.78 22.70 9.85
CA ILE A 57 -16.77 21.89 8.62
C ILE A 57 -16.44 20.41 8.88
N ARG A 58 -16.88 19.87 10.01
CA ARG A 58 -16.61 18.48 10.44
C ARG A 58 -16.90 17.42 9.36
N GLY A 59 -17.99 17.57 8.61
CA GLY A 59 -18.38 16.64 7.55
C GLY A 59 -17.42 16.72 6.36
N PRO A 60 -17.29 17.88 5.69
CA PRO A 60 -16.37 18.04 4.57
C PRO A 60 -14.92 17.70 4.91
N SER A 61 -14.43 18.15 6.08
CA SER A 61 -13.06 17.87 6.54
C SER A 61 -12.83 16.38 6.79
N MET A 62 -13.82 15.66 7.32
CA MET A 62 -13.78 14.20 7.47
C MET A 62 -13.73 13.49 6.11
N VAL A 63 -14.51 13.94 5.12
CA VAL A 63 -14.50 13.37 3.75
C VAL A 63 -13.12 13.56 3.11
N THR A 64 -12.56 14.77 3.17
CA THR A 64 -11.22 15.04 2.65
C THR A 64 -10.16 14.21 3.38
N GLY A 65 -10.24 14.10 4.71
CA GLY A 65 -9.35 13.23 5.49
C GLY A 65 -9.46 11.76 5.08
N GLY A 66 -10.67 11.27 4.82
CA GLY A 66 -10.90 9.93 4.28
C GLY A 66 -10.29 9.72 2.90
N LEU A 67 -10.45 10.66 1.97
CA LEU A 67 -9.85 10.59 0.63
C LEU A 67 -8.31 10.52 0.69
N ILE A 68 -7.70 11.37 1.54
CA ILE A 68 -6.25 11.34 1.77
C ILE A 68 -5.81 10.01 2.38
N GLY A 69 -6.57 9.51 3.36
CA GLY A 69 -6.30 8.25 4.03
C GLY A 69 -6.38 7.04 3.11
N VAL A 70 -7.41 6.97 2.26
CA VAL A 70 -7.53 5.91 1.25
C VAL A 70 -6.39 5.97 0.25
N MET A 71 -6.06 7.16 -0.26
CA MET A 71 -4.97 7.34 -1.21
C MET A 71 -3.63 6.92 -0.61
N GLY A 72 -3.26 7.45 0.57
CA GLY A 72 -2.01 7.11 1.24
C GLY A 72 -1.96 5.65 1.70
N GLY A 73 -3.07 5.14 2.24
CA GLY A 73 -3.18 3.75 2.68
C GLY A 73 -3.06 2.76 1.53
N PHE A 74 -3.70 3.03 0.39
CA PHE A 74 -3.55 2.22 -0.81
C PHE A 74 -2.13 2.26 -1.35
N MET A 75 -1.52 3.44 -1.48
CA MET A 75 -0.14 3.57 -1.94
C MET A 75 0.83 2.80 -1.03
N TYR A 76 0.62 2.84 0.29
CA TYR A 76 1.45 2.09 1.23
C TYR A 76 1.25 0.58 1.12
N ALA A 77 0.01 0.10 1.04
CA ALA A 77 -0.29 -1.31 0.79
C ALA A 77 0.31 -1.80 -0.54
N TYR A 78 0.21 -0.98 -1.60
CA TYR A 78 0.78 -1.26 -2.90
C TYR A 78 2.31 -1.37 -2.85
N GLN A 79 2.99 -0.43 -2.19
CA GLN A 79 4.45 -0.48 -2.01
C GLN A 79 4.89 -1.74 -1.27
N ASN A 80 4.16 -2.13 -0.22
CA ASN A 80 4.43 -3.34 0.54
C ASN A 80 4.26 -4.60 -0.33
N SER A 81 3.15 -4.71 -1.06
CA SER A 81 2.91 -5.86 -1.95
C SER A 81 3.93 -5.93 -3.09
N ALA A 82 4.20 -4.81 -3.76
CA ALA A 82 5.18 -4.75 -4.84
C ALA A 82 6.59 -5.11 -4.35
N GLY A 83 7.00 -4.58 -3.18
CA GLY A 83 8.29 -4.87 -2.58
C GLY A 83 8.47 -6.35 -2.24
N ARG A 84 7.41 -7.03 -1.79
CA ARG A 84 7.43 -8.49 -1.56
C ARG A 84 7.55 -9.27 -2.88
N LEU A 85 6.83 -8.89 -3.93
CA LEU A 85 6.92 -9.54 -5.24
C LEU A 85 8.31 -9.37 -5.89
N MET A 86 8.89 -8.18 -5.77
CA MET A 86 10.19 -7.82 -6.33
C MET A 86 11.38 -8.31 -5.49
N GLY A 87 11.14 -8.87 -4.30
CA GLY A 87 12.20 -9.39 -3.42
C GLY A 87 12.93 -8.33 -2.58
N PHE A 88 12.38 -7.12 -2.45
CA PHE A 88 12.91 -6.09 -1.56
C PHE A 88 12.40 -6.22 -0.12
N PHE A 89 11.29 -6.93 0.09
CA PHE A 89 10.72 -7.21 1.40
C PHE A 89 10.59 -8.72 1.67
N PRO A 90 10.54 -9.15 2.94
CA PRO A 90 10.30 -10.54 3.31
C PRO A 90 9.04 -11.08 2.64
N ASN A 91 9.16 -12.23 1.95
CA ASN A 91 8.12 -12.75 1.06
C ASN A 91 7.93 -14.28 1.12
N GLU A 92 8.17 -14.88 2.29
CA GLU A 92 8.05 -16.34 2.48
C GLU A 92 6.66 -16.88 2.07
N GLY A 93 5.59 -16.14 2.40
CA GLY A 93 4.22 -16.51 2.05
C GLY A 93 3.98 -16.49 0.54
N GLU A 94 4.48 -15.47 -0.15
CA GLU A 94 4.38 -15.35 -1.60
C GLU A 94 5.24 -16.41 -2.30
N VAL A 95 6.44 -16.69 -1.79
CA VAL A 95 7.28 -17.77 -2.30
C VAL A 95 6.54 -19.11 -2.22
N ALA A 96 5.86 -19.40 -1.11
CA ALA A 96 5.08 -20.62 -0.95
C ALA A 96 3.85 -20.67 -1.90
N GLN A 97 3.24 -19.51 -2.18
CA GLN A 97 2.08 -19.42 -3.06
C GLN A 97 2.45 -19.59 -4.54
N TYR A 98 3.57 -19.00 -4.97
CA TYR A 98 3.96 -18.94 -6.39
C TYR A 98 4.94 -20.04 -6.83
N LYS A 99 5.50 -20.84 -5.90
CA LYS A 99 6.35 -22.01 -6.22
C LYS A 99 5.61 -23.36 -6.24
N LYS A 100 4.28 -23.38 -6.14
CA LYS A 100 3.48 -24.58 -6.40
C LYS A 100 3.34 -24.82 -7.90
#